data_AF-A0A2N3LCW4-F1
#
_entry.id   AF-A0A2N3LCW4-F1
#
_cell.length_a   1.000
_cell.length_b   1.000
_cell.length_c   1.000
_cell.angle_alpha   90.00
_cell.angle_beta   90.00
_cell.angle_gamma   90.00
#
_symmetry.space_group_name_H-M   'P 1'
#
loop_
_entity.id
_entity.type
_entity.pdbx_description
1 polymer ?
#
loop_
_entity_poly.entity_id
_entity_poly.type
_entity_poly.pdbx_seq_one_letter_code
_entity_poly.pdbx_strand_id
1 'polypeptide(L)'
;MNLEKLFKNWVNHSKEGSRRSNLDKTDECWKKVLQDIRDWENSEDKELNEYAKYLLYTGKIRRVHLDLEKVDYDNHYVSWTLAEQFEDLYWFNPSNSHTIITAEATKDNPAISVKGFIEAMKKFEDENYELISPAIRKEQEVIFPLQEKSILSIKKVKK
;
A
#
# COMPACT_ATOMS: atom_id res chain seq x y z
N MET A 1 -6.26 -11.25 14.35
CA MET A 1 -6.87 -10.97 13.01
C MET A 1 -6.09 -11.79 12.01
N ASN A 2 -6.73 -12.43 11.02
CA ASN A 2 -5.98 -13.17 10.01
C ASN A 2 -5.44 -12.16 8.97
N LEU A 3 -4.12 -11.95 8.96
CA LEU A 3 -3.44 -10.97 8.12
C LEU A 3 -3.61 -11.30 6.63
N GLU A 4 -3.45 -12.57 6.28
CA GLU A 4 -3.61 -13.06 4.91
C GLU A 4 -5.00 -12.76 4.35
N LYS A 5 -6.04 -13.01 5.14
CA LYS A 5 -7.43 -12.68 4.76
C LYS A 5 -7.62 -11.17 4.55
N LEU A 6 -6.99 -10.33 5.38
CA LEU A 6 -7.07 -8.88 5.24
C LEU A 6 -6.42 -8.42 3.92
N PHE A 7 -5.23 -8.91 3.60
CA PHE A 7 -4.55 -8.61 2.34
C PHE A 7 -5.32 -9.14 1.11
N LYS A 8 -5.89 -10.34 1.17
CA LYS A 8 -6.77 -10.89 0.12
C LYS A 8 -7.98 -9.99 -0.14
N ASN A 9 -8.67 -9.59 0.94
CA ASN A 9 -9.81 -8.68 0.83
C ASN A 9 -9.37 -7.31 0.28
N TRP A 10 -8.21 -6.81 0.71
CA TRP A 10 -7.66 -5.55 0.22
C TRP A 10 -7.34 -5.60 -1.27
N VAL A 11 -6.63 -6.61 -1.77
CA VAL A 11 -6.29 -6.68 -3.21
C VAL A 11 -7.53 -6.92 -4.08
N ASN A 12 -8.54 -7.63 -3.57
CA ASN A 12 -9.74 -7.98 -4.34
C ASN A 12 -10.87 -6.96 -4.28
N HIS A 13 -10.83 -5.94 -3.40
CA HIS A 13 -11.93 -4.98 -3.25
C HIS A 13 -12.31 -4.25 -4.55
N SER A 14 -11.34 -4.00 -5.44
CA SER A 14 -11.59 -3.38 -6.74
C SER A 14 -12.18 -4.36 -7.78
N LYS A 15 -11.96 -5.67 -7.62
CA LYS A 15 -12.41 -6.73 -8.54
C LYS A 15 -13.83 -7.19 -8.24
N GLU A 16 -14.24 -7.17 -6.97
CA GLU A 16 -15.55 -7.64 -6.53
C GLU A 16 -16.65 -6.58 -6.63
N GLY A 17 -16.33 -5.37 -7.10
CA GLY A 17 -17.30 -4.29 -7.30
C GLY A 17 -17.90 -3.71 -6.01
N SER A 18 -17.59 -4.30 -4.84
CA SER A 18 -17.97 -3.75 -3.55
C SER A 18 -16.97 -2.65 -3.16
N ARG A 19 -17.41 -1.39 -3.26
CA ARG A 19 -16.69 -0.28 -2.61
C ARG A 19 -16.53 -0.61 -1.13
N ARG A 20 -15.43 -0.13 -0.52
CA ARG A 20 -15.16 -0.27 0.91
C ARG A 20 -16.41 0.14 1.68
N SER A 21 -17.08 -0.83 2.29
CA SER A 21 -18.40 -0.61 2.90
C SER A 21 -18.32 0.21 4.19
N ASN A 22 -17.14 0.26 4.82
CA ASN A 22 -16.84 1.06 6.00
C ASN A 22 -15.33 1.39 6.06
N LEU A 23 -14.98 2.65 5.76
CA LEU A 23 -13.61 3.14 5.76
C LEU A 23 -12.99 3.14 7.17
N ASP A 24 -13.73 3.58 8.18
CA ASP A 24 -13.26 3.63 9.57
C ASP A 24 -12.84 2.26 10.10
N LYS A 25 -13.63 1.22 9.83
CA LYS A 25 -13.28 -0.16 10.20
C LYS A 25 -12.03 -0.65 9.48
N THR A 26 -11.86 -0.27 8.21
CA THR A 26 -10.70 -0.64 7.42
C THR A 26 -9.44 0.03 7.98
N ASP A 27 -9.56 1.29 8.40
CA ASP A 27 -8.47 2.03 9.05
C ASP A 27 -8.10 1.44 10.41
N GLU A 28 -9.08 1.07 11.24
CA GLU A 28 -8.81 0.38 12.50
C GLU A 28 -8.05 -0.92 12.30
N CYS A 29 -8.40 -1.70 11.26
CA CYS A 29 -7.66 -2.89 10.88
C CYS A 29 -6.21 -2.56 10.53
N TRP A 30 -5.95 -1.56 9.67
CA TRP A 30 -4.59 -1.22 9.26
C TRP A 30 -3.75 -0.60 10.38
N LYS A 31 -4.36 0.22 11.24
CA LYS A 31 -3.70 0.72 12.46
C LYS A 31 -3.29 -0.42 13.37
N LYS A 32 -4.16 -1.42 13.54
CA LYS A 32 -3.85 -2.62 14.32
C LYS A 32 -2.73 -3.46 13.68
N VAL A 33 -2.78 -3.69 12.36
CA VAL A 33 -1.69 -4.37 11.64
C VAL A 33 -0.37 -3.65 11.86
N LEU A 34 -0.35 -2.32 11.72
CA LEU A 34 0.87 -1.54 11.91
C LEU A 34 1.42 -1.69 13.34
N GLN A 35 0.55 -1.71 14.35
CA GLN A 35 0.95 -1.98 15.73
C GLN A 35 1.50 -3.41 15.89
N ASP A 36 0.80 -4.41 15.37
CA ASP A 36 1.22 -5.82 15.45
C ASP A 36 2.62 -5.99 14.80
N ILE A 37 2.87 -5.36 13.64
CA ILE A 37 4.19 -5.40 12.97
C ILE A 37 5.29 -4.76 13.83
N ARG A 38 5.00 -3.65 14.51
CA ARG A 38 5.96 -3.00 15.41
C ARG A 38 6.28 -3.88 16.62
N ASP A 39 5.29 -4.57 17.14
CA ASP A 39 5.51 -5.51 18.25
C ASP A 39 6.37 -6.69 17.79
N TRP A 40 6.16 -7.19 16.56
CA TRP A 40 6.99 -8.24 15.95
C TRP A 40 8.42 -7.76 15.68
N GLU A 41 8.62 -6.54 15.18
CA GLU A 41 9.95 -5.95 14.96
C GLU A 41 10.75 -5.83 16.27
N ASN A 42 10.08 -5.73 17.43
CA ASN A 42 10.73 -5.69 18.74
C ASN A 42 10.71 -7.03 19.48
N SER A 43 10.21 -8.09 18.85
CA SER A 43 10.12 -9.42 19.46
C SER A 43 11.50 -10.10 19.54
N GLU A 44 11.70 -10.88 20.61
CA GLU A 44 12.84 -11.79 20.73
C GLU A 44 12.70 -13.02 19.81
N ASP A 45 11.48 -13.30 19.35
CA ASP A 45 11.22 -14.31 18.33
C ASP A 45 11.83 -13.86 17.00
N LYS A 46 12.89 -14.55 16.58
CA LYS A 46 13.65 -14.22 15.37
C LYS A 46 12.82 -14.35 14.10
N GLU A 47 11.87 -15.28 14.07
CA GLU A 47 11.03 -15.51 12.90
C GLU A 47 10.03 -14.35 12.74
N LEU A 48 9.35 -13.97 13.84
CA LEU A 48 8.45 -12.81 13.84
C LEU A 48 9.21 -11.51 13.54
N ASN A 49 10.39 -11.32 14.13
CA ASN A 49 11.25 -10.17 13.85
C ASN A 49 11.64 -10.08 12.37
N GLU A 50 12.00 -11.21 11.77
CA GLU A 50 12.35 -11.27 10.36
C GLU A 50 11.13 -11.05 9.46
N TYR A 51 9.99 -11.67 9.78
CA TYR A 51 8.71 -11.48 9.09
C TYR A 51 8.32 -10.00 9.03
N ALA A 52 8.42 -9.28 10.16
CA ALA A 52 8.09 -7.86 10.27
C ALA A 52 8.88 -6.97 9.29
N LYS A 53 10.18 -7.29 9.07
CA LYS A 53 11.07 -6.50 8.20
C LYS A 53 10.63 -6.49 6.74
N TYR A 54 9.92 -7.53 6.29
CA TYR A 54 9.37 -7.57 4.93
C TYR A 54 8.19 -6.61 4.78
N LEU A 55 7.42 -6.38 5.85
CA LEU A 55 6.12 -5.71 5.75
C LEU A 55 6.20 -4.19 5.75
N LEU A 56 7.22 -3.61 6.37
CA LEU A 56 7.35 -2.16 6.45
C LEU A 56 8.16 -1.59 5.30
N TYR A 57 7.65 -0.52 4.72
CA TYR A 57 8.35 0.28 3.73
C TYR A 57 8.56 1.70 4.25
N THR A 58 9.76 2.22 4.01
CA THR A 58 10.12 3.63 4.21
C THR A 58 10.72 4.18 2.93
N GLY A 59 10.45 5.45 2.63
CA GLY A 59 10.85 6.10 1.40
C GLY A 59 9.68 6.80 0.70
N LYS A 60 9.92 7.22 -0.55
CA LYS A 60 8.93 7.96 -1.34
C LYS A 60 7.87 7.01 -1.89
N ILE A 61 6.62 7.43 -1.74
CA ILE A 61 5.45 6.72 -2.25
C ILE A 61 4.65 7.67 -3.13
N ARG A 62 3.95 7.13 -4.14
CA ARG A 62 3.17 7.94 -5.08
C ARG A 62 1.74 7.45 -5.16
N ARG A 63 0.80 8.36 -5.38
CA ARG A 63 -0.59 8.06 -5.68
C ARG A 63 -0.97 8.80 -6.94
N VAL A 64 -1.46 8.05 -7.93
CA VAL A 64 -1.81 8.58 -9.24
C VAL A 64 -3.33 8.61 -9.34
N HIS A 65 -3.86 9.72 -9.80
CA HIS A 65 -5.28 9.91 -10.07
C HIS A 65 -5.50 10.43 -11.49
N LEU A 66 -6.63 10.07 -12.09
CA LEU A 66 -7.12 10.67 -13.32
C LEU A 66 -7.66 12.08 -13.01
N ASP A 67 -7.01 13.10 -13.55
CA ASP A 67 -7.39 14.53 -13.51
C ASP A 67 -7.99 15.04 -12.18
N LEU A 68 -7.44 14.63 -11.04
CA LEU A 68 -7.94 15.04 -9.73
C LEU A 68 -7.72 16.54 -9.52
N GLU A 69 -8.82 17.29 -9.32
CA GLU A 69 -8.76 18.74 -9.15
C GLU A 69 -8.14 19.14 -7.81
N LYS A 70 -8.62 18.53 -6.73
CA LYS A 70 -8.27 18.80 -5.33
C LYS A 70 -8.05 17.47 -4.58
N VAL A 71 -7.05 17.44 -3.72
CA VAL A 71 -6.81 16.32 -2.81
C VAL A 71 -7.60 16.55 -1.53
N ASP A 72 -8.34 15.52 -1.09
CA ASP A 72 -9.03 15.50 0.19
C ASP A 72 -8.23 14.66 1.18
N TYR A 73 -7.73 15.28 2.25
CA TYR A 73 -6.87 14.63 3.24
C TYR A 73 -7.71 14.02 4.36
N ASP A 74 -8.36 12.91 4.03
CA ASP A 74 -9.27 12.18 4.92
C ASP A 74 -8.54 11.35 6.00
N ASN A 75 -7.22 11.25 5.93
CA ASN A 75 -6.36 10.39 6.77
C ASN A 75 -6.67 8.89 6.66
N HIS A 76 -7.52 8.47 5.72
CA HIS A 76 -7.83 7.06 5.50
C HIS A 76 -6.66 6.34 4.88
N TYR A 77 -6.50 5.05 5.22
CA TYR A 77 -5.51 4.20 4.58
C TYR A 77 -5.92 3.93 3.14
N VAL A 78 -5.06 4.31 2.21
CA VAL A 78 -5.32 4.16 0.78
C VAL A 78 -4.15 3.47 0.10
N SER A 79 -4.36 3.08 -1.16
CA SER A 79 -3.35 2.46 -2.00
C SER A 79 -2.37 3.49 -2.54
N TRP A 80 -1.09 3.18 -2.47
CA TRP A 80 0.00 3.95 -3.07
C TRP A 80 0.88 2.98 -3.86
N THR A 81 1.72 3.52 -4.72
CA THR A 81 2.62 2.77 -5.58
C THR A 81 4.08 3.19 -5.33
N LEU A 82 4.98 2.21 -5.40
CA LEU A 82 6.43 2.42 -5.46
C LEU A 82 6.97 2.44 -6.89
N ALA A 83 6.11 2.31 -7.90
CA ALA A 83 6.52 2.28 -9.30
C ALA A 83 7.32 3.54 -9.65
N GLU A 84 8.46 3.33 -10.29
CA GLU A 84 9.33 4.40 -10.77
C GLU A 84 8.84 4.95 -12.10
N GLN A 85 8.28 4.08 -12.95
CA GLN A 85 7.66 4.41 -14.23
C GLN A 85 6.14 4.28 -14.09
N PHE A 86 5.38 5.29 -14.50
CA PHE A 86 3.91 5.24 -14.35
C PHE A 86 3.27 4.28 -15.35
N GLU A 87 3.97 3.97 -16.43
CA GLU A 87 3.61 2.95 -17.42
C GLU A 87 3.55 1.53 -16.82
N ASP A 88 4.13 1.32 -15.64
CA ASP A 88 4.01 0.06 -14.89
C ASP A 88 2.64 -0.09 -14.20
N LEU A 89 1.85 1.00 -14.09
CA LEU A 89 0.47 0.95 -13.60
C LEU A 89 -0.44 0.47 -14.72
N TYR A 90 -1.20 -0.61 -14.49
CA TYR A 90 -1.94 -1.30 -15.55
C TYR A 90 -3.00 -0.40 -16.23
N TRP A 91 -3.49 0.61 -15.50
CA TRP A 91 -4.53 1.52 -15.92
C TRP A 91 -4.00 2.89 -16.37
N PHE A 92 -2.70 3.15 -16.24
CA PHE A 92 -2.13 4.44 -16.61
C PHE A 92 -2.11 4.61 -18.13
N ASN A 93 -2.53 5.79 -18.59
CA ASN A 93 -2.56 6.11 -20.01
C ASN A 93 -2.04 7.53 -20.25
N PRO A 94 -0.86 7.73 -20.87
CA PRO A 94 -0.25 9.05 -21.03
C PRO A 94 -1.10 10.05 -21.85
N SER A 95 -2.13 9.58 -22.55
CA SER A 95 -3.07 10.42 -23.30
C SER A 95 -4.07 11.17 -22.41
N ASN A 96 -4.12 10.89 -21.11
CA ASN A 96 -5.03 11.53 -20.16
C ASN A 96 -4.27 12.47 -19.21
N SER A 97 -4.98 13.46 -18.68
CA SER A 97 -4.47 14.28 -17.58
C SER A 97 -4.40 13.46 -16.29
N HIS A 98 -3.30 13.58 -15.55
CA HIS A 98 -3.09 12.92 -14.28
C HIS A 98 -2.71 13.90 -13.18
N THR A 99 -3.09 13.55 -11.96
CA THR A 99 -2.57 14.17 -10.74
C THR A 99 -1.74 13.15 -9.99
N ILE A 100 -0.47 13.48 -9.76
CA ILE A 100 0.50 12.66 -9.04
C ILE A 100 0.73 13.30 -7.69
N ILE A 101 0.39 12.58 -6.64
CA ILE A 101 0.64 12.95 -5.25
C ILE A 101 1.87 12.16 -4.79
N THR A 102 2.89 12.85 -4.28
CA THR A 102 4.08 12.22 -3.70
C THR A 102 4.07 12.44 -2.20
N ALA A 103 4.28 11.38 -1.44
CA ALA A 103 4.42 11.40 0.02
C ALA A 103 5.68 10.66 0.46
N GLU A 104 6.01 10.76 1.74
CA GLU A 104 7.12 10.03 2.36
C GLU A 104 6.62 9.15 3.51
N ALA A 105 6.93 7.86 3.41
CA ALA A 105 6.80 6.92 4.52
C ALA A 105 8.09 6.93 5.35
N THR A 106 7.98 7.19 6.64
CA THR A 106 9.13 7.32 7.56
C THR A 106 9.15 6.16 8.55
N LYS A 107 10.19 6.07 9.39
CA LYS A 107 10.20 5.08 10.49
C LYS A 107 9.05 5.29 11.47
N ASP A 108 8.71 6.54 11.76
CA ASP A 108 7.63 6.91 12.68
C ASP A 108 6.24 6.67 12.08
N ASN A 109 6.13 6.67 10.75
CA ASN A 109 4.92 6.38 10.01
C ASN A 109 5.27 5.64 8.72
N PRO A 110 5.49 4.31 8.77
CA PRO A 110 5.87 3.54 7.61
C PRO A 110 4.64 3.14 6.78
N ALA A 111 4.86 2.77 5.53
CA ALA A 111 3.85 2.14 4.69
C ALA A 111 3.88 0.62 4.86
N ILE A 112 2.75 -0.04 4.61
CA ILE A 112 2.64 -1.50 4.65
C ILE A 112 2.79 -2.04 3.22
N SER A 113 3.77 -2.90 2.98
CA SER A 113 4.12 -3.40 1.65
C SER A 113 3.34 -4.66 1.26
N VAL A 114 2.57 -4.60 0.17
CA VAL A 114 1.88 -5.78 -0.38
C VAL A 114 2.89 -6.76 -0.97
N LYS A 115 3.88 -6.25 -1.70
CA LYS A 115 4.99 -7.08 -2.21
C LYS A 115 5.76 -7.71 -1.05
N GLY A 116 6.05 -6.94 -0.02
CA GLY A 116 6.70 -7.42 1.20
C GLY A 116 5.93 -8.56 1.85
N PHE A 117 4.62 -8.41 2.00
CA PHE A 117 3.75 -9.47 2.50
C PHE A 117 3.83 -10.76 1.66
N ILE A 118 3.78 -10.67 0.34
CA ILE A 118 3.91 -11.83 -0.55
C ILE A 118 5.26 -12.53 -0.33
N GLU A 119 6.36 -11.78 -0.27
CA GLU A 119 7.70 -12.35 -0.07
C GLU A 119 7.88 -12.98 1.32
N ALA A 120 7.23 -12.41 2.35
CA ALA A 120 7.18 -13.03 3.67
C ALA A 120 6.42 -14.37 3.62
N MET A 121 5.22 -14.39 3.04
CA MET A 121 4.44 -15.63 2.89
C MET A 121 5.21 -16.69 2.09
N LYS A 122 5.95 -16.30 1.05
CA LYS A 122 6.82 -17.22 0.30
C LYS A 122 7.90 -17.84 1.14
N LYS A 123 8.51 -17.06 2.01
CA LYS A 123 9.62 -17.51 2.83
C LYS A 123 9.19 -18.42 3.98
N PHE A 124 8.07 -18.10 4.63
CA PHE A 124 7.70 -18.72 5.90
C PHE A 124 6.56 -19.75 5.76
N GLU A 125 5.76 -19.71 4.70
CA GLU A 125 4.55 -20.52 4.58
C GLU A 125 4.53 -21.38 3.30
N ASP A 126 4.63 -20.76 2.12
CA ASP A 126 4.54 -21.45 0.81
C ASP A 126 5.34 -20.70 -0.25
N GLU A 127 6.45 -21.28 -0.72
CA GLU A 127 7.34 -20.68 -1.74
C GLU A 127 6.64 -20.24 -3.03
N ASN A 128 5.48 -20.83 -3.35
CA ASN A 128 4.69 -20.53 -4.54
C ASN A 128 3.55 -19.54 -4.27
N TYR A 129 3.49 -18.95 -3.07
CA TYR A 129 2.44 -18.03 -2.68
C TYR A 129 2.33 -16.83 -3.62
N GLU A 130 1.12 -16.56 -4.09
CA GLU A 130 0.81 -15.39 -4.91
C GLU A 130 -0.52 -14.77 -4.48
N LEU A 131 -0.55 -13.45 -4.38
CA LEU A 131 -1.74 -12.68 -4.01
C LEU A 131 -2.27 -11.80 -5.14
N ILE A 132 -1.37 -11.32 -6.00
CA ILE A 132 -1.65 -10.34 -7.05
C ILE A 132 -1.47 -10.98 -8.43
N SER A 133 -2.14 -10.45 -9.45
CA SER A 133 -1.92 -10.93 -10.81
C SER A 133 -0.58 -10.41 -11.35
N PRO A 134 0.06 -11.12 -12.31
CA PRO A 134 1.30 -10.65 -12.93
C PRO A 134 1.20 -9.23 -13.50
N ALA A 135 0.03 -8.83 -13.98
CA ALA A 135 -0.23 -7.52 -14.58
C ALA A 135 -0.09 -6.35 -13.59
N ILE A 136 -0.35 -6.57 -12.30
CA ILE A 136 -0.31 -5.51 -11.27
C ILE A 136 0.90 -5.65 -10.34
N ARG A 137 1.76 -6.65 -10.58
CA ARG A 137 2.96 -6.89 -9.76
C ARG A 137 3.95 -5.72 -9.82
N LYS A 138 4.04 -5.05 -10.97
CA LYS A 138 4.94 -3.92 -11.17
C LYS A 138 4.45 -2.63 -10.52
N GLU A 139 3.18 -2.55 -10.12
CA GLU A 139 2.65 -1.40 -9.40
C GLU A 139 3.27 -1.27 -8.01
N GLN A 140 3.76 -2.37 -7.43
CA GLN A 140 4.42 -2.38 -6.12
C GLN A 140 3.57 -1.64 -5.09
N GLU A 141 2.35 -2.14 -4.88
CA GLU A 141 1.38 -1.50 -3.99
C GLU A 141 1.87 -1.45 -2.54
N VAL A 142 1.65 -0.30 -1.91
CA VAL A 142 1.80 -0.10 -0.47
C VAL A 142 0.57 0.59 0.10
N ILE A 143 0.30 0.35 1.38
CA ILE A 143 -0.88 0.85 2.08
C ILE A 143 -0.42 1.91 3.06
N PHE A 144 -0.95 3.13 2.93
CA PHE A 144 -0.50 4.28 3.70
C PHE A 144 -1.61 5.34 3.83
N PRO A 145 -1.71 6.05 4.97
CA PRO A 145 -2.79 7.01 5.18
C PRO A 145 -2.56 8.30 4.37
N LEU A 146 -3.64 8.84 3.78
CA LEU A 146 -3.60 10.10 3.03
C LEU A 146 -3.60 11.30 3.99
N GLN A 147 -2.44 11.57 4.59
CA GLN A 147 -2.25 12.64 5.57
C GLN A 147 -1.50 13.82 4.96
N GLU A 148 -2.03 15.04 5.12
CA GLU A 148 -1.43 16.26 4.57
C GLU A 148 0.04 16.44 4.97
N LYS A 149 0.38 16.19 6.24
CA LYS A 149 1.74 16.32 6.79
C LYS A 149 2.79 15.40 6.13
N SER A 150 2.34 14.32 5.48
CA SER A 150 3.23 13.35 4.82
C SER A 150 3.47 13.71 3.35
N ILE A 151 2.74 14.68 2.80
CA ILE A 151 2.79 15.04 1.38
C ILE A 151 4.03 15.89 1.10
N LEU A 152 4.80 15.46 0.12
CA LEU A 152 5.96 16.20 -0.38
C LEU A 152 5.59 17.10 -1.57
N SER A 153 4.73 16.62 -2.47
CA SER A 153 4.33 17.39 -3.64
C SER A 153 3.06 16.86 -4.30
N ILE A 154 2.40 17.74 -5.05
CA ILE A 154 1.30 17.39 -5.95
C ILE A 154 1.64 17.96 -7.33
N LYS A 155 1.71 17.10 -8.35
CA LYS A 155 2.01 17.47 -9.72
C LYS A 155 0.83 17.14 -10.63
N LYS A 156 0.37 18.12 -11.40
CA LYS A 156 -0.57 17.89 -12.51
C LYS A 156 0.22 17.66 -13.80
N VAL A 157 -0.03 16.54 -14.46
CA VAL A 157 0.48 16.21 -15.79
C VAL A 157 -0.71 16.35 -16.73
N LYS A 158 -0.67 17.37 -17.58
CA LYS A 158 -1.72 17.61 -18.57
C LYS A 158 -1.36 16.92 -19.88
N LYS A 159 -2.39 16.56 -20.64
CA LYS A 159 -2.28 16.23 -22.05
C LYS A 159 -1.81 17.46 -22.85
#